data_AF-A0A820S9E9-F1
#
_entry.id   AF-A0A820S9E9-F1
#
_cell.length_a   1.000
_cell.length_b   1.000
_cell.length_c   1.000
_cell.angle_alpha   90.00
_cell.angle_beta   90.00
_cell.angle_gamma   90.00
#
_symmetry.space_group_name_H-M   'P 1'
#
loop_
_entity.id
_entity.type
_entity.pdbx_description
1 polymer ?
#
loop_
_entity_poly.entity_id
_entity_poly.type
_entity_poly.pdbx_seq_one_letter_code
_entity_poly.pdbx_strand_id
1 'polypeptide(L)'
;KPHQKPSFNTGFDKAIPTYTHKALCRLEENNYLHYVISQNIDGLHHRSGLPLDKLAELHGNVFSEECEVCHAQVCFKNNIFQLRV
;
A
#
# COMPACT_ATOMS: atom_id res chain seq x y z
N LYS A 1 -30.08 6.84 -6.20
CA LYS A 1 -29.46 8.11 -5.77
C LYS A 1 -28.54 8.55 -6.90
N PRO A 2 -28.58 9.81 -7.36
CA PRO A 2 -27.66 10.26 -8.41
C PRO A 2 -26.21 9.99 -7.98
N HIS A 3 -25.33 9.76 -8.95
CA HIS A 3 -23.88 9.57 -8.78
C HIS A 3 -23.28 10.74 -7.98
N GLN A 4 -23.35 10.66 -6.65
CA GLN A 4 -22.67 11.62 -5.78
C GLN A 4 -21.17 11.39 -5.95
N LYS A 5 -20.46 12.45 -6.33
CA LYS A 5 -19.00 12.42 -6.28
C LYS A 5 -18.58 12.10 -4.83
N PRO A 6 -17.71 11.10 -4.62
CA PRO A 6 -17.18 10.84 -3.30
C PRO A 6 -16.42 12.08 -2.81
N SER A 7 -16.59 12.41 -1.53
CA SER A 7 -15.81 13.45 -0.86
C SER A 7 -14.53 12.84 -0.31
N PHE A 8 -13.40 13.50 -0.53
CA PHE A 8 -12.10 13.09 0.01
C PHE A 8 -11.62 14.10 1.03
N ASN A 9 -11.23 13.62 2.22
CA ASN A 9 -10.70 14.47 3.28
C ASN A 9 -9.16 14.64 3.18
N THR A 10 -8.48 13.78 2.43
CA THR A 10 -7.03 13.81 2.23
C THR A 10 -6.67 13.17 0.89
N GLY A 11 -5.54 13.56 0.31
CA GLY A 11 -4.94 12.89 -0.84
C GLY A 11 -4.19 11.63 -0.43
N PHE A 12 -3.95 10.71 -1.37
CA PHE A 12 -3.20 9.48 -1.11
C PHE A 12 -1.80 9.77 -0.54
N ASP A 13 -1.13 10.78 -1.07
CA ASP A 13 0.21 11.24 -0.67
C ASP A 13 0.27 11.68 0.79
N LYS A 14 -0.79 12.34 1.28
CA LYS A 14 -0.89 12.87 2.65
C LYS A 14 -1.56 11.93 3.64
N ALA A 15 -2.30 10.93 3.17
CA ALA A 15 -2.92 9.93 4.04
C ALA A 15 -1.86 9.22 4.89
N ILE A 16 -2.19 8.92 6.14
CA ILE A 16 -1.32 8.19 7.06
C ILE A 16 -1.98 6.87 7.47
N PRO A 17 -1.19 5.82 7.80
CA PRO A 17 -1.73 4.56 8.29
C PRO A 17 -2.65 4.73 9.49
N THR A 18 -3.83 4.11 9.42
CA THR A 18 -4.80 4.08 10.52
C THR A 18 -4.40 3.10 11.63
N TYR A 19 -5.15 3.07 12.73
CA TYR A 19 -4.94 2.10 13.81
C TYR A 19 -4.97 0.65 13.33
N THR A 20 -5.89 0.28 12.42
CA THR A 20 -5.96 -1.08 11.88
C THR A 20 -4.71 -1.44 11.10
N HIS A 21 -4.17 -0.54 10.27
CA HIS A 21 -2.92 -0.79 9.55
C HIS A 21 -1.77 -1.07 10.53
N LYS A 22 -1.64 -0.24 11.58
CA LYS A 22 -0.62 -0.42 12.62
C LYS A 22 -0.82 -1.71 13.43
N ALA A 23 -2.06 -2.08 13.71
CA ALA A 23 -2.39 -3.33 14.41
C ALA A 23 -1.99 -4.56 13.57
N LEU A 24 -2.19 -4.53 12.26
CA LEU A 24 -1.74 -5.61 11.36
C LEU A 24 -0.22 -5.75 11.38
N CYS A 25 0.54 -4.64 11.34
CA CYS A 25 2.00 -4.68 11.52
C CYS A 25 2.36 -5.31 12.87
N ARG A 26 1.68 -4.92 13.95
CA ARG A 26 1.97 -5.49 15.27
C ARG A 26 1.66 -6.99 15.35
N LEU A 27 0.61 -7.46 14.68
CA LEU A 27 0.31 -8.89 14.62
C LEU A 27 1.37 -9.66 13.81
N GLU A 28 1.86 -9.06 12.73
CA GLU A 28 2.95 -9.62 11.91
C GLU A 28 4.25 -9.70 12.71
N GLU A 29 4.67 -8.62 13.37
CA GLU A 29 5.87 -8.56 14.22
C GLU A 29 5.88 -9.62 15.34
N ASN A 30 4.69 -10.02 15.82
CA ASN A 30 4.53 -11.02 16.88
C ASN A 30 4.17 -12.42 16.34
N ASN A 31 4.29 -12.63 15.03
CA ASN A 31 4.03 -13.90 14.34
C ASN A 31 2.59 -14.43 14.48
N TYR A 32 1.62 -13.55 14.74
CA TYR A 32 0.18 -13.89 14.76
C TYR A 32 -0.49 -13.72 13.39
N LEU A 33 0.16 -13.02 12.46
CA LEU A 33 -0.35 -12.78 11.12
C LEU A 33 0.55 -13.47 10.09
N HIS A 34 -0.05 -14.35 9.28
CA HIS A 34 0.69 -15.08 8.25
C HIS A 34 0.90 -14.27 6.98
N TYR A 35 -0.15 -13.58 6.52
CA TYR A 35 -0.18 -12.86 5.24
C TYR A 35 -1.36 -11.88 5.18
N VAL A 36 -1.24 -10.78 4.43
CA VAL A 36 -2.32 -9.83 4.13
C VAL A 36 -2.63 -9.86 2.64
N ILE A 37 -3.91 -10.03 2.30
CA ILE A 37 -4.41 -9.87 0.94
C ILE A 37 -5.28 -8.63 0.92
N SER A 38 -4.89 -7.62 0.15
CA SER A 38 -5.56 -6.32 0.09
C SER A 38 -6.07 -6.01 -1.31
N GLN A 39 -7.26 -5.39 -1.35
CA GLN A 39 -7.86 -4.81 -2.54
C GLN A 39 -7.62 -3.30 -2.62
N ASN A 40 -7.02 -2.71 -1.58
CA ASN A 40 -6.80 -1.28 -1.50
C ASN A 40 -5.62 -0.89 -2.39
N ILE A 41 -5.78 0.21 -3.12
CA ILE A 41 -4.72 0.78 -3.96
C ILE A 41 -3.96 1.93 -3.27
N ASP A 42 -4.35 2.29 -2.05
CA ASP A 42 -3.86 3.47 -1.31
C ASP A 42 -2.42 3.35 -0.80
N GLY A 43 -1.82 2.16 -0.87
CA GLY A 43 -0.46 1.87 -0.44
C GLY A 43 -0.21 2.02 1.08
N LEU A 44 -1.25 2.14 1.90
CA LEU A 44 -1.11 2.39 3.34
C LEU A 44 -0.60 1.18 4.11
N HIS A 45 -0.84 -0.05 3.65
CA HIS A 45 -0.27 -1.26 4.26
C HIS A 45 1.26 -1.28 4.16
N HIS A 46 1.82 -1.02 2.98
CA HIS A 46 3.26 -0.98 2.82
C HIS A 46 3.86 0.23 3.59
N ARG A 47 3.22 1.39 3.52
CA ARG A 47 3.65 2.60 4.26
C ARG A 47 3.51 2.48 5.77
N SER A 48 2.71 1.53 6.29
CA SER A 48 2.64 1.23 7.72
C SER A 48 3.79 0.36 8.22
N GLY A 49 4.64 -0.14 7.32
CA GLY A 49 5.76 -1.02 7.65
C GLY A 49 5.44 -2.50 7.49
N LEU A 50 4.30 -2.88 6.91
CA LEU A 50 4.01 -4.28 6.62
C LEU A 50 5.01 -4.79 5.55
N PRO A 51 5.68 -5.94 5.77
CA PRO A 51 6.63 -6.48 4.80
C PRO A 51 5.96 -6.82 3.44
N LEU A 52 6.66 -6.54 2.34
CA LEU A 52 6.14 -6.77 0.99
C LEU A 52 5.98 -8.26 0.66
N ASP A 53 6.86 -9.11 1.17
CA ASP A 53 6.79 -10.56 1.08
C ASP A 53 5.64 -11.17 1.91
N LYS A 54 4.91 -10.35 2.66
CA LYS A 54 3.72 -10.70 3.46
C LYS A 54 2.45 -9.97 3.00
N LEU A 55 2.47 -9.31 1.85
CA LEU A 55 1.39 -8.48 1.34
C LEU A 55 1.12 -8.78 -0.14
N ALA A 56 -0.12 -9.12 -0.48
CA ALA A 56 -0.59 -9.12 -1.87
C ALA A 56 -1.53 -7.93 -2.11
N GLU A 57 -1.20 -7.09 -3.09
CA GLU A 57 -2.01 -5.96 -3.54
C GLU A 57 -2.72 -6.33 -4.85
N LEU A 58 -3.92 -6.90 -4.74
CA LEU A 58 -4.60 -7.52 -5.89
C LEU A 58 -4.99 -6.53 -6.98
N HIS A 59 -5.20 -5.27 -6.62
CA HIS A 59 -5.60 -4.20 -7.53
C HIS A 59 -4.46 -3.21 -7.84
N GLY A 60 -3.23 -3.56 -7.46
CA GLY A 60 -2.07 -2.69 -7.57
C GLY A 60 -2.01 -1.63 -6.48
N ASN A 61 -1.14 -0.63 -6.68
CA ASN A 61 -0.84 0.42 -5.72
C ASN A 61 -0.52 1.71 -6.45
N VAL A 62 -1.20 2.82 -6.09
CA VAL A 62 -1.09 4.11 -6.80
C VAL A 62 0.29 4.74 -6.75
N PHE A 63 1.18 4.25 -5.89
CA PHE A 63 2.57 4.71 -5.78
C PHE A 63 3.58 3.82 -6.49
N SER A 64 3.11 2.74 -7.15
CA SER A 64 3.97 1.77 -7.81
C SER A 64 3.77 1.75 -9.31
N GLU A 65 4.88 1.62 -10.01
CA GLU A 65 4.94 1.49 -11.46
C GLU A 65 5.73 0.23 -11.79
N GLU A 66 5.37 -0.43 -12.90
CA GLU A 66 6.05 -1.63 -13.38
C GLU A 66 6.57 -1.38 -14.79
N CYS A 67 7.83 -1.75 -15.03
CA CYS A 67 8.39 -1.73 -16.37
C CYS A 67 7.77 -2.84 -17.23
N GLU A 68 7.14 -2.50 -18.35
CA GLU A 68 6.52 -3.47 -19.28
C GLU A 68 7.53 -4.41 -19.96
N VAL A 69 8.83 -4.11 -19.89
CA VAL A 69 9.88 -4.91 -20.54
C VAL A 69 10.54 -5.89 -19.57
N CYS A 70 10.92 -5.42 -18.37
CA CYS A 70 11.66 -6.25 -17.39
C CYS A 70 10.85 -6.61 -16.14
N HIS A 71 9.61 -6.13 -16.02
CA HIS A 71 8.74 -6.32 -14.86
C HIS A 71 9.31 -5.83 -13.53
N ALA A 72 10.38 -5.02 -13.56
CA ALA A 72 10.88 -4.38 -12.36
C ALA A 72 9.84 -3.38 -11.86
N GLN A 73 9.45 -3.53 -10.60
CA GLN A 73 8.57 -2.59 -9.93
C GLN A 73 9.39 -1.50 -9.23
N VAL A 74 8.94 -0.26 -9.35
CA VAL A 74 9.49 0.88 -8.62
C VAL A 74 8.38 1.55 -7.83
N CYS A 75 8.74 2.16 -6.71
CA CYS A 75 7.83 2.98 -5.92
C CYS A 75 8.34 4.42 -5.85
N PHE A 76 7.44 5.40 -5.99
CA PHE A 76 7.78 6.81 -5.85
C PHE A 76 7.78 7.20 -4.36
N LYS A 77 8.96 7.50 -3.81
CA LYS A 77 9.14 7.90 -2.41
C LYS A 77 10.20 9.01 -2.30
N ASN A 78 9.95 10.02 -1.47
CA ASN A 78 10.90 11.12 -1.22
C ASN A 78 11.41 11.79 -2.52
N ASN A 79 10.53 12.01 -3.50
CA ASN A 79 10.85 12.56 -4.82
C ASN A 79 11.81 11.72 -5.69
N ILE A 80 11.98 10.43 -5.38
CA ILE A 80 12.86 9.52 -6.11
C ILE A 80 12.13 8.18 -6.34
N PHE A 81 12.33 7.58 -7.51
CA PHE A 81 11.89 6.21 -7.75
C PHE A 81 12.89 5.23 -7.12
N GLN A 82 12.38 4.37 -6.25
CA GLN A 82 13.16 3.33 -5.59
C GLN A 82 12.69 1.97 -6.08
N LEU A 83 13.63 1.06 -6.34
CA LEU A 83 13.29 -0.32 -6.69
C LEU A 83 12.42 -0.92 -5.56
N ARG A 84 11.29 -1.48 -5.94
CA ARG A 84 10.37 -2.16 -5.05
C ARG A 84 10.78 -3.63 -4.97
N VAL A 85 11.66 -3.93 -4.01
CA VAL A 85 12.12 -5.28 -3.66
C VAL A 85 11.47 -5.76 -2.38
#